data_AF-A0A7G9TBN6-F1
#
_entry.id   AF-A0A7G9TBN6-F1
#
_cell.length_a   1.000
_cell.length_b   1.000
_cell.length_c   1.000
_cell.angle_alpha   90.00
_cell.angle_beta   90.00
_cell.angle_gamma   90.00
#
_symmetry.space_group_name_H-M   'P 1'
#
loop_
_entity.id
_entity.type
_entity.pdbx_description
1 polymer ?
#
loop_
_entity_poly.entity_id
_entity_poly.type
_entity_poly.pdbx_seq_one_letter_code
_entity_poly.pdbx_strand_id
1 'polypeptide(L)'
;MSVPCPACERTQRLAFLLASDEVDAALEAGLMAWAPCPVDGTDPARAEAIMQAQTRLRTAWAARARYQQRQARLERRAAEREARRVAATPADPVAPARPALPAAAAAVLERARARAAERSKP
;
A
#
# COMPACT_ATOMS: atom_id res chain seq x y z
N MET A 1 4.58 19.68 -53.98
CA MET A 1 3.86 19.28 -52.76
C MET A 1 4.88 18.65 -51.84
N SER A 2 5.22 19.29 -50.71
CA SER A 2 6.22 18.76 -49.78
C SER A 2 5.62 17.56 -49.04
N VAL A 3 6.33 16.43 -49.02
CA VAL A 3 5.90 15.24 -48.28
C VAL A 3 6.02 15.56 -46.78
N PRO A 4 4.94 15.41 -45.98
CA PRO A 4 5.03 15.62 -44.55
C PRO A 4 6.04 14.64 -43.94
N CYS A 5 6.91 15.15 -43.07
CA CYS A 5 7.84 14.31 -42.34
C CYS A 5 7.05 13.36 -41.43
N PRO A 6 7.32 12.03 -41.44
CA PRO A 6 6.57 11.06 -40.64
C PRO A 6 6.63 11.35 -39.13
N ALA A 7 7.68 12.00 -38.65
CA ALA A 7 7.79 12.42 -37.25
C ALA A 7 6.81 13.56 -36.92
N CYS A 8 6.57 14.49 -37.84
CA CYS A 8 5.58 15.57 -37.67
C CYS A 8 4.16 15.00 -37.65
N GLU A 9 3.84 14.05 -38.53
CA GLU A 9 2.55 13.35 -38.54
C GLU A 9 2.31 12.60 -37.21
N ARG A 10 3.34 11.92 -36.71
CA ARG A 10 3.27 11.24 -35.42
C ARG A 10 3.00 12.22 -34.27
N THR A 11 3.65 13.37 -34.24
CA THR A 11 3.38 14.42 -33.25
C THR A 11 1.95 14.93 -33.34
N GLN A 12 1.44 15.18 -34.54
CA GLN A 12 0.07 15.63 -34.74
C GLN A 12 -0.94 14.59 -34.23
N ARG A 13 -0.73 13.31 -34.56
CA ARG A 13 -1.57 12.20 -34.10
C ARG A 13 -1.57 12.09 -32.58
N LEU A 14 -0.38 12.10 -31.95
CA LEU A 14 -0.28 12.02 -30.48
C LEU A 14 -0.94 13.22 -29.79
N ALA A 15 -0.71 14.43 -30.30
CA ALA A 15 -1.34 15.63 -29.76
C ALA A 15 -2.87 15.58 -29.88
N PHE A 16 -3.40 15.05 -30.98
CA PHE A 16 -4.84 14.86 -31.17
C PHE A 16 -5.43 13.85 -30.17
N LEU A 17 -4.76 12.71 -29.96
CA LEU A 17 -5.20 11.70 -28.99
C LEU A 17 -5.19 12.26 -27.56
N LEU A 18 -4.14 12.98 -27.19
CA LEU A 18 -4.05 13.63 -25.87
C LEU A 18 -5.11 14.72 -25.68
N ALA A 19 -5.40 15.52 -26.71
CA ALA A 19 -6.46 16.52 -26.66
C ALA A 19 -7.86 15.90 -26.55
N SER A 20 -8.03 14.66 -27.00
CA SER A 20 -9.27 13.89 -26.91
C SER A 20 -9.36 13.03 -25.64
N ASP A 21 -8.39 13.15 -24.73
CA ASP A 21 -8.26 12.33 -23.51
C ASP A 21 -8.11 10.81 -23.77
N GLU A 22 -7.73 10.44 -25.00
CA GLU A 22 -7.51 9.07 -25.46
C GLU A 22 -6.09 8.61 -25.10
N VAL A 23 -5.77 8.60 -23.80
CA VAL A 23 -4.41 8.33 -23.29
C VAL A 23 -3.94 6.92 -23.64
N ASP A 24 -4.83 5.92 -23.57
CA ASP A 24 -4.50 4.54 -23.91
C ASP A 24 -4.14 4.40 -25.39
N ALA A 25 -4.94 5.00 -26.28
CA ALA A 25 -4.62 5.03 -27.70
C ALA A 25 -3.31 5.79 -27.99
N ALA A 26 -3.00 6.84 -27.22
CA ALA A 26 -1.72 7.54 -27.32
C ALA A 26 -0.55 6.64 -26.89
N LEU A 27 -0.71 5.87 -25.81
CA LEU A 27 0.27 4.88 -25.35
C LEU A 27 0.52 3.81 -26.41
N GLU A 28 -0.54 3.26 -27.02
CA GLU A 28 -0.43 2.29 -28.13
C GLU A 28 0.25 2.90 -29.37
N ALA A 29 0.04 4.18 -29.64
CA ALA A 29 0.78 4.94 -30.67
C ALA A 29 2.25 5.25 -30.29
N GLY A 30 2.70 4.77 -29.13
CA GLY A 30 4.06 4.90 -28.62
C GLY A 30 4.37 6.26 -28.01
N LEU A 31 3.41 6.87 -27.30
CA LEU A 31 3.56 8.14 -26.58
C LEU A 31 4.86 8.22 -25.77
N MET A 32 5.23 7.14 -25.06
CA MET A 32 6.41 7.13 -24.20
C MET A 32 7.75 7.06 -24.96
N ALA A 33 7.73 6.57 -26.20
CA ALA A 33 8.90 6.49 -27.07
C ALA A 33 8.98 7.67 -28.06
N TRP A 34 8.03 8.60 -28.00
CA TRP A 34 8.05 9.78 -28.84
C TRP A 34 9.18 10.73 -28.44
N ALA A 35 9.85 11.26 -29.47
CA ALA A 35 10.84 12.32 -29.37
C ALA A 35 10.51 13.41 -30.39
N PRO A 36 10.81 14.69 -30.09
CA PRO A 36 10.59 15.79 -31.02
C PRO A 36 11.40 15.58 -32.31
N CYS A 37 10.82 15.97 -33.44
CA CYS A 37 11.51 15.89 -34.72
C CYS A 37 12.65 16.92 -34.77
N PRO A 38 13.86 16.55 -35.23
CA PRO A 38 14.98 17.48 -35.33
C PRO A 38 14.87 18.45 -36.52
N VAL A 39 13.93 18.22 -37.45
CA VAL A 39 13.63 19.19 -38.52
C VAL A 39 12.52 20.14 -38.07
N ASP A 40 12.69 21.42 -38.39
CA ASP A 40 11.86 22.57 -37.96
C ASP A 40 10.41 22.52 -38.47
N GLY A 41 9.62 21.56 -38.00
CA GLY A 41 8.21 21.41 -38.38
C GLY A 41 7.30 20.93 -37.25
N THR A 42 7.83 20.72 -36.05
CA THR A 42 6.99 20.33 -34.91
C THR A 42 6.49 21.59 -34.21
N ASP A 43 5.16 21.78 -34.19
CA ASP A 43 4.49 22.82 -33.40
C ASP A 43 4.92 22.72 -31.93
N PRO A 44 5.57 23.76 -31.36
CA PRO A 44 6.12 23.72 -30.01
C PRO A 44 5.04 23.47 -28.95
N ALA A 45 3.80 23.97 -29.15
CA ALA A 45 2.71 23.75 -28.20
C ALA A 45 2.31 22.26 -28.13
N ARG A 46 2.33 21.56 -29.27
CA ARG A 46 2.04 20.11 -29.33
C ARG A 46 3.16 19.29 -28.72
N ALA A 47 4.41 19.65 -29.01
CA ALA A 47 5.56 19.02 -28.39
C ALA A 47 5.52 19.15 -26.86
N GLU A 48 5.19 20.34 -26.36
CA GLU A 48 5.05 20.59 -24.93
C GLU A 48 3.93 19.75 -24.31
N ALA A 49 2.74 19.69 -24.93
CA ALA A 49 1.63 18.86 -24.45
C ALA A 49 2.03 17.38 -24.31
N ILE A 50 2.75 16.84 -25.30
CA ILE A 50 3.24 15.46 -25.27
C ILE A 50 4.27 15.27 -24.14
N MET A 51 5.23 16.19 -23.98
CA MET A 51 6.23 16.13 -22.92
C MET A 51 5.62 16.20 -21.52
N GLN A 52 4.60 17.05 -21.34
CA GLN A 52 3.85 17.15 -20.10
C GLN A 52 3.12 15.84 -19.79
N ALA A 53 2.46 15.24 -20.79
CA ALA A 53 1.80 13.94 -20.64
C ALA A 53 2.79 12.83 -20.24
N GLN A 54 3.94 12.73 -20.92
CA GLN A 54 5.01 11.78 -20.55
C GLN A 54 5.48 11.99 -19.11
N THR A 55 5.68 13.25 -18.69
CA THR A 55 6.13 13.58 -17.33
C THR A 55 5.10 13.16 -16.27
N ARG A 56 3.81 13.44 -16.51
CA ARG A 56 2.70 13.03 -15.64
C ARG A 56 2.65 11.50 -15.50
N LEU A 57 2.76 10.77 -16.61
CA LEU A 57 2.75 9.30 -16.61
C LEU A 57 3.94 8.71 -15.85
N ARG A 58 5.17 9.18 -16.11
CA ARG A 58 6.37 8.74 -15.36
C ARG A 58 6.20 8.98 -13.86
N THR A 59 5.66 10.14 -13.49
CA THR A 59 5.40 10.49 -12.09
C THR A 59 4.36 9.55 -11.45
N ALA A 60 3.27 9.27 -12.15
CA ALA A 60 2.23 8.35 -11.69
C ALA A 60 2.77 6.93 -11.51
N TRP A 61 3.57 6.43 -12.46
CA TRP A 61 4.20 5.12 -12.35
C TRP A 61 5.20 5.05 -11.20
N ALA A 62 6.03 6.08 -11.00
CA ALA A 62 6.93 6.15 -9.85
C ALA A 62 6.16 6.18 -8.51
N ALA A 63 5.03 6.88 -8.44
CA ALA A 63 4.15 6.85 -7.27
C ALA A 63 3.57 5.45 -7.03
N ARG A 64 3.06 4.79 -8.07
CA ARG A 64 2.55 3.41 -8.01
C ARG A 64 3.63 2.43 -7.53
N ALA A 65 4.84 2.52 -8.07
CA ALA A 65 5.96 1.68 -7.67
C ALA A 65 6.31 1.85 -6.18
N ARG A 66 6.38 3.10 -5.69
CA ARG A 66 6.62 3.39 -4.26
C ARG A 66 5.53 2.80 -3.36
N TYR A 67 4.26 2.92 -3.78
CA TYR A 67 3.14 2.32 -3.07
C TYR A 67 3.27 0.80 -2.99
N GLN A 68 3.51 0.13 -4.11
CA GLN A 68 3.69 -1.33 -4.16
C GLN A 68 4.86 -1.79 -3.28
N GLN A 69 6.00 -1.10 -3.33
CA GLN A 69 7.14 -1.39 -2.47
C GLN A 69 6.80 -1.23 -0.98
N ARG A 70 6.00 -0.22 -0.62
CA ARG A 70 5.53 -0.03 0.76
C ARG A 70 4.60 -1.17 1.18
N GLN A 71 3.65 -1.57 0.34
CA GLN A 71 2.75 -2.69 0.63
C GLN A 71 3.52 -3.98 0.86
N ALA A 72 4.44 -4.34 -0.05
CA ALA A 72 5.29 -5.52 0.11
C ALA A 72 6.08 -5.51 1.43
N ARG A 73 6.57 -4.34 1.89
CA ARG A 73 7.24 -4.22 3.20
C ARG A 73 6.28 -4.45 4.36
N LEU A 74 5.06 -3.92 4.29
CA LEU A 74 4.05 -4.07 5.34
C LEU A 74 3.56 -5.52 5.43
N GLU A 75 3.34 -6.16 4.29
CA GLU A 75 2.96 -7.58 4.19
C GLU A 75 4.02 -8.47 4.85
N ARG A 76 5.31 -8.25 4.55
CA ARG A 76 6.42 -8.98 5.22
C ARG A 76 6.38 -8.81 6.73
N ARG A 77 6.25 -7.57 7.22
CA ARG A 77 6.15 -7.31 8.67
C ARG A 77 4.89 -7.89 9.31
N ALA A 78 3.78 -7.97 8.57
CA ALA A 78 2.57 -8.61 9.05
C ALA A 78 2.77 -10.13 9.18
N ALA A 79 3.36 -10.77 8.16
CA ALA A 79 3.69 -12.18 8.16
C ALA A 79 4.69 -12.54 9.28
N GLU A 80 5.74 -11.75 9.49
CA GLU A 80 6.70 -11.95 10.59
C GLU A 80 6.03 -11.86 11.97
N ARG A 81 5.14 -10.89 12.17
CA ARG A 81 4.39 -10.76 13.43
C ARG A 81 3.44 -11.93 13.65
N GLU A 82 2.78 -12.40 12.59
CA GLU A 82 1.91 -13.56 12.66
C GLU A 82 2.71 -14.83 13.00
N ALA A 83 3.84 -15.06 12.33
CA ALA A 83 4.73 -16.18 12.65
C ALA A 83 5.21 -16.13 14.11
N ARG A 84 5.55 -14.95 14.63
CA ARG A 84 5.89 -14.78 16.06
C ARG A 84 4.71 -15.07 16.99
N ARG A 85 3.49 -14.70 16.64
CA ARG A 85 2.28 -15.03 17.43
C ARG A 85 2.03 -16.52 17.47
N VAL A 86 2.09 -17.19 16.32
CA VAL A 86 1.93 -18.66 16.24
C VAL A 86 3.03 -19.35 17.07
N ALA A 87 4.29 -18.93 16.93
CA ALA A 87 5.40 -19.50 17.69
C ALA A 87 5.32 -19.24 19.20
N ALA A 88 4.74 -18.11 19.63
CA ALA A 88 4.59 -17.76 21.04
C ALA A 88 3.34 -18.36 21.70
N THR A 89 2.42 -18.93 20.92
CA THR A 89 1.23 -19.61 21.46
C THR A 89 1.69 -20.96 22.02
N PRO A 90 1.59 -21.22 23.33
CA PRO A 90 1.98 -22.49 23.91
C PRO A 90 1.10 -23.61 23.31
N ALA A 91 1.73 -24.68 22.84
CA ALA A 91 1.04 -25.82 22.22
C ALA A 91 0.15 -26.60 23.22
N ASP A 92 0.38 -26.44 24.53
CA ASP A 92 -0.44 -27.05 25.57
C ASP A 92 -1.34 -26.02 26.24
N PRO A 93 -2.63 -26.33 26.43
CA PRO A 93 -3.46 -25.61 27.40
C PRO A 93 -3.06 -26.07 28.80
N VAL A 94 -1.82 -25.78 29.22
CA VAL A 94 -1.50 -25.79 30.65
C VAL A 94 -2.26 -24.61 31.20
N ALA A 95 -3.44 -24.90 31.78
CA ALA A 95 -4.17 -23.94 32.58
C ALA A 95 -3.15 -23.20 33.46
N PRO A 96 -3.11 -21.86 33.44
CA PRO A 96 -2.15 -21.14 34.26
C PRO A 96 -2.32 -21.66 35.68
N ALA A 97 -1.28 -22.32 36.20
CA ALA A 97 -1.28 -22.85 37.54
C ALA A 97 -1.55 -21.65 38.45
N ARG A 98 -2.82 -21.47 38.85
CA ARG A 98 -3.19 -20.38 39.73
C ARG A 98 -2.32 -20.57 40.96
N PRO A 99 -1.44 -19.61 41.30
CA PRO A 99 -0.61 -19.76 42.47
C PRO A 99 -1.56 -20.01 43.64
N ALA A 100 -1.38 -21.16 44.31
CA ALA A 100 -2.21 -21.52 45.44
C ALA A 100 -2.13 -20.38 46.45
N LEU A 101 -3.29 -19.98 46.97
CA LEU A 101 -3.36 -18.92 47.97
C LEU A 101 -2.42 -19.31 49.14
N PRO A 102 -1.52 -18.42 49.59
CA PRO A 102 -0.66 -18.73 50.73
C PRO A 102 -1.49 -19.17 51.93
N ALA A 103 -1.06 -20.22 52.63
CA ALA A 103 -1.83 -20.83 53.73
C ALA A 103 -2.26 -19.81 54.80
N ALA A 104 -1.43 -18.80 55.06
CA ALA A 104 -1.77 -17.70 55.97
C ALA A 104 -3.00 -16.89 55.52
N ALA A 105 -3.13 -16.61 54.22
CA ALA A 105 -4.27 -15.89 53.67
C ALA A 105 -5.54 -16.75 53.67
N ALA A 106 -5.42 -18.05 53.41
CA ALA A 106 -6.55 -18.98 53.54
C ALA A 106 -7.09 -19.03 54.99
N ALA A 107 -6.20 -19.08 55.99
CA ALA A 107 -6.58 -19.06 57.39
C ALA A 107 -7.24 -17.75 57.85
N VAL A 108 -6.94 -16.61 57.21
CA VAL A 108 -7.62 -15.34 57.48
C VAL A 108 -9.02 -15.35 56.87
N LEU A 109 -9.18 -15.86 55.65
CA LEU A 109 -10.47 -15.97 54.99
C LEU A 109 -11.43 -16.92 55.72
N GLU A 110 -10.94 -18.06 56.22
CA GLU A 110 -11.76 -18.99 57.01
C GLU A 110 -12.25 -18.35 58.32
N ARG A 111 -11.38 -17.60 59.02
CA ARG A 111 -11.79 -16.84 60.21
C ARG A 111 -12.80 -15.74 59.87
N ALA A 112 -12.65 -15.07 58.74
CA ALA A 112 -13.60 -14.06 58.28
C ALA A 112 -14.95 -14.68 57.91
N ARG A 113 -14.96 -15.86 57.26
CA ARG A 113 -16.17 -16.64 56.96
C ARG A 113 -16.89 -17.09 58.22
N ALA A 114 -16.17 -17.62 59.21
CA ALA A 114 -16.76 -18.02 60.50
C ALA A 114 -17.45 -16.84 61.20
N ARG A 115 -16.77 -15.67 61.27
CA ARG A 115 -17.35 -14.44 61.84
C ARG A 115 -18.58 -13.94 61.06
N ALA A 116 -18.60 -14.09 59.74
CA ALA A 116 -19.74 -13.70 58.92
C ALA A 116 -20.93 -14.66 59.09
N ALA A 117 -20.67 -15.96 59.25
CA ALA A 117 -21.69 -16.98 59.55
C ALA A 117 -22.31 -16.75 60.93
N GLU A 118 -21.51 -16.39 61.94
CA GLU A 118 -22.01 -16.02 63.27
C GLU A 118 -22.90 -14.78 63.25
N ARG A 119 -22.57 -13.78 62.43
CA ARG A 119 -23.36 -12.54 62.28
C ARG A 119 -24.63 -12.70 61.44
N SER A 120 -24.77 -13.80 60.70
CA SER A 120 -25.93 -14.10 59.84
C SER A 120 -26.84 -15.21 60.40
N LYS A 121 -26.53 -15.71 61.60
CA LYS A 121 -27.43 -16.57 62.37
C LYS A 121 -28.54 -15.67 62.97
N PRO A 122 -29.84 -15.96 62.72
CA PRO A 122 -30.94 -15.11 63.15
C PRO A 122 -31.07 -15.01 64.67
#